data_AF-A0A1I4UGX0-F1
#
_entry.id   AF-A0A1I4UGX0-F1
#
_cell.length_a   1.000
_cell.length_b   1.000
_cell.length_c   1.000
_cell.angle_alpha   90.00
_cell.angle_beta   90.00
_cell.angle_gamma   90.00
#
_symmetry.space_group_name_H-M   'P 1'
#
loop_
_entity.id
_entity.type
_entity.pdbx_description
1 polymer ?
#
loop_
_entity_poly.entity_id
_entity_poly.type
_entity_poly.pdbx_seq_one_letter_code
_entity_poly.pdbx_strand_id
1 'polypeptide(L)'
;MGPGISRVANFDGLKGLDNLRYLCLSGTLDWNQQIENFDFLKGLPALEVFSLGFITSKAAFPAFHPLTELKHLKKIAIGRATFKTEEYAFLKVALPDIEGCSWELWWDYQGRYDFLGKGAGSVSKESAKAEMRCAEFTSAFEKMKAESEEILRKI
;
A
#
# COMPACT_ATOMS: atom_id res chain seq x y z
N MET A 1 -25.39 23.89 10.17
CA MET A 1 -24.67 22.69 9.71
C MET A 1 -25.34 22.25 8.42
N GLY A 2 -24.66 22.38 7.27
CA GLY A 2 -25.19 21.89 6.00
C GLY A 2 -25.24 20.36 6.00
N PRO A 3 -26.10 19.74 5.17
CA PRO A 3 -26.18 18.28 5.08
C PRO A 3 -24.80 17.75 4.70
N GLY A 4 -24.23 16.91 5.57
CA GLY A 4 -22.92 16.32 5.35
C GLY A 4 -22.91 15.55 4.03
N ILE A 5 -21.93 15.82 3.18
CA ILE A 5 -21.62 14.97 2.03
C ILE A 5 -21.54 13.53 2.53
N SER A 6 -22.41 12.65 2.04
CA SER A 6 -22.31 11.22 2.25
C SER A 6 -20.99 10.77 1.61
N ARG A 7 -20.00 10.50 2.46
CA ARG A 7 -18.65 10.15 2.03
C ARG A 7 -18.68 8.76 1.40
N VAL A 8 -18.21 8.64 0.17
CA VAL A 8 -18.06 7.34 -0.49
C VAL A 8 -16.91 6.60 0.20
N ALA A 9 -17.19 5.48 0.86
CA ALA A 9 -16.16 4.61 1.45
C ALA A 9 -16.14 3.21 0.81
N ASN A 10 -17.27 2.82 0.22
CA ASN A 10 -17.43 1.65 -0.62
C ASN A 10 -17.36 2.07 -2.09
N PHE A 11 -16.52 1.39 -2.86
CA PHE A 11 -16.25 1.67 -4.27
C PHE A 11 -16.80 0.60 -5.23
N ASP A 12 -17.70 -0.26 -4.75
CA ASP A 12 -18.33 -1.31 -5.56
C ASP A 12 -19.10 -0.79 -6.78
N GLY A 13 -19.53 0.48 -6.74
CA GLY A 13 -20.12 1.15 -7.91
C GLY A 13 -19.17 1.29 -9.10
N LEU A 14 -17.86 1.04 -8.92
CA LEU A 14 -16.88 0.98 -10.01
C LEU A 14 -16.81 -0.40 -10.69
N LYS A 15 -17.37 -1.46 -10.09
CA LYS A 15 -17.35 -2.80 -10.69
C LYS A 15 -18.07 -2.80 -12.04
N GLY A 16 -17.53 -3.52 -13.02
CA GLY A 16 -18.10 -3.60 -14.38
C GLY A 16 -17.66 -2.46 -15.31
N LEU A 17 -16.78 -1.57 -14.84
CA LEU A 17 -16.07 -0.64 -15.72
C LEU A 17 -14.97 -1.37 -16.49
N ASP A 18 -15.36 -2.22 -17.43
CA ASP A 18 -14.50 -3.20 -18.11
C ASP A 18 -13.32 -2.60 -18.88
N ASN A 19 -13.41 -1.31 -19.23
CA ASN A 19 -12.37 -0.58 -19.98
C ASN A 19 -11.59 0.44 -19.14
N LEU A 20 -11.81 0.51 -17.82
CA LEU A 20 -11.10 1.46 -16.96
C LEU A 20 -9.64 1.02 -16.80
N ARG A 21 -8.72 1.80 -17.38
CA ARG A 21 -7.27 1.51 -17.36
C ARG A 21 -6.49 2.22 -16.25
N TYR A 22 -7.03 3.33 -15.75
CA TYR A 22 -6.36 4.17 -14.75
C TYR A 22 -7.35 4.51 -13.64
N LEU A 23 -7.01 4.17 -12.40
CA LEU A 23 -7.78 4.54 -11.23
C LEU A 23 -6.88 5.24 -10.22
N CYS A 24 -7.26 6.47 -9.87
CA CYS A 24 -6.68 7.20 -8.76
C CYS A 24 -7.77 7.47 -7.72
N LEU A 25 -7.55 7.01 -6.49
CA LEU A 25 -8.37 7.39 -5.34
C LEU A 25 -7.54 8.29 -4.45
N SER A 26 -7.93 9.56 -4.37
CA SER A 26 -7.24 10.53 -3.54
C SER A 26 -8.18 11.23 -2.57
N GLY A 27 -7.74 11.35 -1.32
CA GLY A 27 -8.27 12.37 -0.42
C GLY A 27 -7.73 13.76 -0.76
N THR A 28 -7.97 14.67 0.17
CA THR A 28 -7.55 16.07 0.14
C THR A 28 -6.67 16.36 1.36
N LEU A 29 -6.02 17.53 1.40
CA LEU A 29 -5.19 17.93 2.55
C LEU A 29 -5.99 18.01 3.85
N ASP A 30 -7.27 18.40 3.76
CA ASP A 30 -8.16 18.51 4.92
C ASP A 30 -8.81 17.17 5.29
N TRP A 31 -8.73 16.17 4.41
CA TRP A 31 -9.46 14.91 4.61
C TRP A 31 -8.88 13.72 3.83
N ASN A 32 -8.56 12.66 4.57
CA ASN A 32 -8.20 11.38 3.97
C ASN A 32 -9.42 10.61 3.45
N GLN A 33 -9.36 10.18 2.19
CA GLN A 33 -10.37 9.31 1.57
C GLN A 33 -10.44 7.97 2.31
N GLN A 34 -11.60 7.66 2.87
CA GLN A 34 -11.83 6.40 3.57
C GLN A 34 -12.08 5.29 2.55
N ILE A 35 -11.46 4.13 2.74
CA ILE A 35 -11.66 2.95 1.90
C ILE A 35 -12.00 1.78 2.82
N GLU A 36 -13.17 1.16 2.63
CA GLU A 36 -13.58 0.01 3.44
C GLU A 36 -12.75 -1.24 3.12
N ASN A 37 -12.64 -1.56 1.83
CA ASN A 37 -11.81 -2.64 1.30
C ASN A 37 -11.46 -2.37 -0.18
N PHE A 38 -10.63 -3.24 -0.75
CA PHE A 38 -10.19 -3.16 -2.15
C PHE A 38 -10.81 -4.24 -3.05
N ASP A 39 -11.85 -4.95 -2.60
CA ASP A 39 -12.45 -6.06 -3.37
C ASP A 39 -13.10 -5.59 -4.68
N PHE A 40 -13.48 -4.32 -4.75
CA PHE A 40 -14.00 -3.71 -5.98
C PHE A 40 -13.01 -3.74 -7.14
N LEU A 41 -11.70 -3.83 -6.86
CA LEU A 41 -10.68 -3.92 -7.89
C LEU A 41 -10.84 -5.18 -8.75
N LYS A 42 -11.34 -6.29 -8.20
CA LYS A 42 -11.61 -7.53 -8.96
C LYS A 42 -12.59 -7.32 -10.12
N GLY A 43 -13.44 -6.30 -10.02
CA GLY A 43 -14.41 -5.92 -11.05
C GLY A 43 -13.86 -4.95 -12.10
N LEU A 44 -12.53 -4.71 -12.15
CA LEU A 44 -11.86 -3.79 -13.07
C LEU A 44 -10.82 -4.54 -13.93
N PRO A 45 -11.25 -5.43 -14.85
CA PRO A 45 -10.36 -6.38 -15.50
C PRO A 45 -9.27 -5.73 -16.36
N ALA A 46 -9.50 -4.55 -16.94
CA ALA A 46 -8.53 -3.83 -17.78
C ALA A 46 -7.65 -2.83 -17.01
N LEU A 47 -7.68 -2.81 -15.67
CA LEU A 47 -6.93 -1.83 -14.89
C LEU A 47 -5.42 -2.03 -15.04
N GLU A 48 -4.72 -0.96 -15.44
CA GLU A 48 -3.28 -0.96 -15.65
C GLU A 48 -2.52 -0.16 -14.59
N VAL A 49 -3.12 0.92 -14.09
CA VAL A 49 -2.51 1.78 -13.08
C VAL A 49 -3.48 2.03 -11.94
N PHE A 50 -3.03 1.71 -10.74
CA PHE A 50 -3.75 1.99 -9.50
C PHE A 50 -2.95 2.93 -8.62
N SER A 51 -3.55 4.05 -8.22
CA SER A 51 -2.90 5.06 -7.38
C SER A 51 -3.75 5.46 -6.18
N LEU A 52 -3.10 5.61 -5.04
CA LEU A 52 -3.69 6.09 -3.80
C LEU A 52 -2.92 7.29 -3.26
N GLY A 53 -3.65 8.36 -2.93
CA GLY A 53 -3.12 9.56 -2.27
C GLY A 53 -4.00 9.98 -1.10
N PHE A 54 -3.43 10.38 0.03
CA PHE A 54 -4.23 10.88 1.18
C PHE A 54 -5.44 9.97 1.52
N ILE A 55 -5.19 8.69 1.80
CA ILE A 55 -6.25 7.71 2.09
C ILE A 55 -6.15 7.18 3.52
N THR A 56 -7.21 6.52 3.97
CA THR A 56 -7.18 5.62 5.14
C THR A 56 -7.98 4.38 4.79
N SER A 57 -7.37 3.21 5.00
CA SER A 57 -8.01 1.91 4.75
C SER A 57 -8.50 1.30 6.07
N LYS A 58 -9.67 0.64 6.01
CA LYS A 58 -10.19 -0.24 7.07
C LYS A 58 -9.98 -1.72 6.77
N ALA A 59 -9.43 -2.06 5.61
CA ALA A 59 -9.18 -3.44 5.21
C ALA A 59 -8.21 -4.12 6.18
N ALA A 60 -8.48 -5.39 6.49
CA ALA A 60 -7.53 -6.24 7.19
C ALA A 60 -6.40 -6.64 6.24
N PHE A 61 -5.23 -6.92 6.80
CA PHE A 61 -4.11 -7.49 6.06
C PHE A 61 -4.46 -8.93 5.57
N PRO A 62 -4.14 -9.31 4.32
CA PRO A 62 -3.57 -8.48 3.25
C PRO A 62 -4.62 -7.67 2.50
N ALA A 63 -4.63 -6.35 2.67
CA ALA A 63 -5.62 -5.46 2.06
C ALA A 63 -5.55 -5.47 0.53
N PHE A 64 -4.34 -5.69 -0.01
CA PHE A 64 -4.07 -5.62 -1.44
C PHE A 64 -4.17 -6.94 -2.19
N HIS A 65 -4.63 -8.02 -1.56
CA HIS A 65 -4.85 -9.29 -2.26
C HIS A 65 -5.67 -9.15 -3.56
N PRO A 66 -6.75 -8.33 -3.65
CA PRO A 66 -7.48 -8.16 -4.90
C PRO A 66 -6.64 -7.73 -6.12
N LEU A 67 -5.49 -7.07 -5.92
CA LEU A 67 -4.60 -6.68 -7.01
C LEU A 67 -3.93 -7.88 -7.69
N THR A 68 -3.82 -9.02 -7.02
CA THR A 68 -3.20 -10.23 -7.60
C THR A 68 -4.06 -10.87 -8.70
N GLU A 69 -5.33 -10.49 -8.81
CA GLU A 69 -6.25 -10.98 -9.84
C GLU A 69 -6.21 -10.13 -11.13
N LEU A 70 -5.54 -8.96 -11.09
CA LEU A 70 -5.50 -8.01 -12.19
C LEU A 70 -4.38 -8.35 -13.20
N LYS A 71 -4.77 -9.04 -14.27
CA LYS A 71 -3.85 -9.53 -15.32
C LYS A 71 -3.16 -8.42 -16.14
N HIS A 72 -3.72 -7.22 -16.14
CA HIS A 72 -3.22 -6.08 -16.92
C HIS A 72 -2.57 -5.00 -16.07
N LEU A 73 -2.47 -5.21 -14.75
CA LEU A 73 -1.83 -4.26 -13.86
C LEU A 73 -0.36 -4.10 -14.25
N LYS A 74 0.11 -2.85 -14.32
CA LYS A 74 1.48 -2.48 -14.68
C LYS A 74 2.14 -1.63 -13.61
N LYS A 75 1.35 -0.83 -12.89
CA LYS A 75 1.86 0.12 -11.92
C LYS A 75 0.94 0.30 -10.72
N ILE A 76 1.56 0.35 -9.55
CA ILE A 76 0.94 0.80 -8.31
C ILE A 76 1.68 2.06 -7.82
N ALA A 77 0.92 3.07 -7.40
CA ALA A 77 1.48 4.27 -6.80
C ALA A 77 0.82 4.53 -5.44
N ILE A 78 1.50 4.11 -4.37
CA ILE A 78 1.08 4.30 -2.97
C ILE A 78 2.16 5.02 -2.17
N GLY A 79 1.75 5.91 -1.26
CA GLY A 79 2.67 6.61 -0.38
C GLY A 79 3.43 5.67 0.56
N ARG A 80 4.68 5.99 0.90
CA ARG A 80 5.60 5.15 1.71
C ARG A 80 5.18 4.98 3.18
N ALA A 81 4.30 5.84 3.69
CA ALA A 81 3.81 5.81 5.07
C ALA A 81 2.29 5.63 5.18
N THR A 82 1.64 5.20 4.09
CA THR A 82 0.18 5.08 4.01
C THR A 82 -0.33 3.82 4.71
N PHE A 83 0.31 2.68 4.47
CA PHE A 83 -0.07 1.37 5.00
C PHE A 83 0.97 0.86 6.00
N LYS A 84 0.67 -0.21 6.75
CA LYS A 84 1.69 -0.86 7.59
C LYS A 84 2.75 -1.55 6.72
N THR A 85 3.94 -1.77 7.27
CA THR A 85 5.08 -2.40 6.58
C THR A 85 4.74 -3.75 5.95
N GLU A 86 3.88 -4.54 6.61
CA GLU A 86 3.40 -5.84 6.13
C GLU A 86 2.72 -5.78 4.75
N GLU A 87 1.98 -4.72 4.43
CA GLU A 87 1.35 -4.55 3.11
C GLU A 87 2.39 -4.36 2.00
N TYR A 88 3.47 -3.63 2.26
CA TYR A 88 4.55 -3.46 1.28
C TYR A 88 5.35 -4.75 1.08
N ALA A 89 5.56 -5.51 2.15
CA ALA A 89 6.17 -6.83 2.05
C ALA A 89 5.30 -7.77 1.21
N PHE A 90 3.98 -7.78 1.45
CA PHE A 90 3.02 -8.54 0.65
C PHE A 90 3.05 -8.14 -0.81
N LEU A 91 2.92 -6.85 -1.14
CA LEU A 91 2.95 -6.37 -2.52
C LEU A 91 4.27 -6.72 -3.24
N LYS A 92 5.40 -6.63 -2.55
CA LYS A 92 6.71 -6.96 -3.11
C LYS A 92 6.83 -8.43 -3.53
N VAL A 93 6.20 -9.33 -2.77
CA VAL A 93 6.17 -10.77 -3.07
C VAL A 93 5.08 -11.10 -4.09
N ALA A 94 3.88 -10.53 -3.92
CA ALA A 94 2.71 -10.87 -4.72
C ALA A 94 2.81 -10.33 -6.15
N LEU A 95 3.49 -9.20 -6.34
CA LEU A 95 3.54 -8.45 -7.60
C LEU A 95 4.97 -7.94 -7.88
N PRO A 96 5.98 -8.82 -7.97
CA PRO A 96 7.40 -8.44 -8.01
C PRO A 96 7.79 -7.66 -9.27
N ASP A 97 7.08 -7.89 -10.38
CA ASP A 97 7.34 -7.26 -11.68
C ASP A 97 6.50 -5.99 -11.93
N ILE A 98 5.64 -5.61 -10.98
CA ILE A 98 4.78 -4.42 -11.10
C ILE A 98 5.56 -3.17 -10.67
N GLU A 99 5.52 -2.13 -11.51
CA GLU A 99 6.15 -0.85 -11.20
C GLU A 99 5.56 -0.29 -9.90
N GLY A 100 6.44 0.12 -8.98
CA GLY A 100 6.03 0.65 -7.69
C GLY A 100 5.77 -0.40 -6.61
N CYS A 101 6.08 -1.68 -6.84
CA CYS A 101 6.16 -2.72 -5.80
C CYS A 101 7.57 -2.93 -5.21
N SER A 102 8.52 -2.09 -5.60
CA SER A 102 9.89 -2.11 -5.07
C SER A 102 10.17 -0.79 -4.34
N TRP A 103 10.24 -0.87 -3.02
CA TRP A 103 10.58 0.26 -2.15
C TRP A 103 11.92 0.02 -1.46
N GLU A 104 12.64 1.11 -1.23
CA GLU A 104 13.69 1.13 -0.22
C GLU A 104 13.05 0.97 1.16
N LEU A 105 13.71 0.22 2.03
CA LEU A 105 13.21 -0.04 3.37
C LEU A 105 13.29 1.18 4.29
N TRP A 106 14.12 2.16 3.94
CA TRP A 106 14.17 3.48 4.56
C TRP A 106 14.70 4.51 3.57
N TRP A 107 14.50 5.79 3.90
CA TRP A 107 15.06 6.92 3.15
C TRP A 107 15.57 7.98 4.12
N ASP A 108 16.50 8.81 3.64
CA ASP A 108 16.94 9.99 4.38
C ASP A 108 15.88 11.09 4.31
N TYR A 109 15.42 11.53 5.47
CA TYR A 109 14.58 12.70 5.61
C TYR A 109 14.98 13.48 6.86
N GLN A 110 15.41 14.73 6.66
CA GLN A 110 15.79 15.65 7.74
C GLN A 110 16.82 15.07 8.73
N GLY A 111 17.85 14.36 8.23
CA GLY A 111 18.91 13.78 9.07
C GLY A 111 18.51 12.48 9.78
N ARG A 112 17.42 11.84 9.34
CA ARG A 112 16.91 10.59 9.89
C ARG A 112 16.70 9.57 8.78
N TYR A 113 16.89 8.30 9.11
CA TYR A 113 16.37 7.21 8.31
C TYR A 113 14.94 6.92 8.75
N ASP A 114 13.97 7.31 7.91
CA ASP A 114 12.56 7.00 8.09
C ASP A 114 12.26 5.63 7.48
N PHE A 115 11.64 4.73 8.25
CA PHE A 115 11.37 3.36 7.82
C PHE A 115 10.08 3.25 7.01
N LEU A 116 10.05 2.29 6.07
CA LEU A 116 8.91 2.01 5.21
C LEU A 116 7.70 1.54 6.01
N GLY A 117 6.58 2.25 5.85
CA GLY A 117 5.31 1.92 6.45
C GLY A 117 4.88 2.86 7.58
N LYS A 118 3.56 2.97 7.70
CA LYS A 118 2.85 3.74 8.71
C LYS A 118 3.24 3.28 10.10
N GLY A 119 3.81 4.19 10.88
CA GLY A 119 4.22 3.90 12.24
C GLY A 119 5.46 3.01 12.36
N ALA A 120 6.19 2.76 11.27
CA ALA A 120 7.46 2.02 11.31
C ALA A 120 8.56 2.77 12.08
N GLY A 121 8.40 4.08 12.24
CA GLY A 121 9.29 4.94 13.01
C GLY A 121 10.52 5.35 12.22
N SER A 122 11.52 5.87 12.93
CA SER A 122 12.76 6.36 12.34
C SER A 122 13.93 6.37 13.31
N VAL A 123 15.15 6.48 12.79
CA VAL A 123 16.38 6.60 13.58
C VAL A 123 17.22 7.77 13.06
N SER A 124 17.82 8.56 13.94
CA SER A 124 18.80 9.59 13.52
C SER A 124 20.01 8.90 12.87
N LYS A 125 20.54 9.51 11.82
CA LYS A 125 21.69 8.97 11.08
C LYS A 125 22.98 8.98 11.90
N GLU A 126 23.10 9.95 12.80
CA GLU A 126 24.24 10.17 13.68
C GLU A 126 24.20 9.27 14.92
N SER A 127 23.10 8.54 15.12
CA SER A 127 22.98 7.60 16.22
C SER A 127 23.96 6.43 16.03
N ALA A 128 24.69 6.09 17.10
CA ALA A 128 25.49 4.86 17.15
C ALA A 128 24.68 3.57 16.92
N LYS A 129 23.34 3.65 16.97
CA LYS A 129 22.41 2.54 16.72
C LYS A 129 21.83 2.53 15.31
N ALA A 130 22.18 3.47 14.44
CA ALA A 130 21.54 3.63 13.12
C ALA A 130 21.64 2.34 12.29
N GLU A 131 22.84 1.78 12.16
CA GLU A 131 23.09 0.54 11.41
C GLU A 131 22.32 -0.66 11.99
N MET A 132 22.39 -0.83 13.31
CA MET A 132 21.67 -1.89 14.03
C MET A 132 20.16 -1.80 13.78
N ARG A 133 19.57 -0.60 13.85
CA ARG A 133 18.13 -0.38 13.62
C ARG A 133 17.73 -0.68 12.17
N CYS A 134 18.57 -0.33 11.20
CA CYS A 134 18.33 -0.67 9.78
C CYS A 134 18.42 -2.17 9.52
N ALA A 135 19.37 -2.87 10.17
CA ALA A 135 19.50 -4.32 10.10
C ALA A 135 18.30 -5.05 10.76
N GLU A 136 17.86 -4.60 11.94
CA GLU A 136 16.66 -5.08 12.61
C GLU A 136 15.42 -4.94 11.71
N PHE A 137 15.26 -3.76 11.10
CA PHE A 137 14.13 -3.49 10.22
C PHE A 137 14.16 -4.34 8.95
N THR A 138 15.34 -4.52 8.34
CA THR A 138 15.54 -5.44 7.21
C THR A 138 15.15 -6.87 7.58
N SER A 139 15.61 -7.36 8.73
CA SER A 139 15.29 -8.73 9.18
C SER A 139 13.80 -8.91 9.44
N ALA A 140 13.13 -7.92 10.03
CA ALA A 140 11.68 -7.94 10.22
C ALA A 140 10.93 -7.93 8.88
N PHE A 141 11.38 -7.13 7.91
CA PHE A 141 10.77 -7.07 6.58
C PHE A 141 10.88 -8.40 5.82
N GLU A 142 12.03 -9.08 5.89
CA GLU A 142 12.20 -10.41 5.26
C GLU A 142 11.30 -11.48 5.91
N LYS A 143 11.05 -11.40 7.21
CA LYS A 143 10.06 -12.27 7.88
C LYS A 143 8.64 -12.01 7.35
N MET A 144 8.25 -10.74 7.21
CA MET A 144 6.94 -10.37 6.66
C MET A 144 6.78 -10.83 5.20
N LYS A 145 7.85 -10.82 4.41
CA LYS A 145 7.84 -11.40 3.05
C LYS A 145 7.60 -12.90 3.08
N ALA A 146 8.32 -13.65 3.92
CA ALA A 146 8.12 -15.08 4.07
C ALA A 146 6.69 -15.42 4.52
N GLU A 147 6.13 -14.67 5.47
CA GLU A 147 4.73 -14.80 5.89
C GLU A 147 3.76 -14.53 4.72
N SER A 148 4.05 -13.52 3.90
CA SER A 148 3.26 -13.20 2.71
C SER A 148 3.31 -14.30 1.65
N GLU A 149 4.46 -14.94 1.44
CA GLU A 149 4.60 -16.11 0.57
C GLU A 149 3.72 -17.28 1.04
N GLU A 150 3.70 -17.55 2.35
CA GLU A 150 2.85 -18.60 2.91
C GLU A 150 1.35 -18.27 2.81
N ILE A 151 0.98 -17.00 2.89
CA ILE A 151 -0.40 -16.55 2.64
C ILE A 151 -0.77 -16.77 1.17
N LEU A 152 0.08 -16.35 0.24
CA LEU A 152 -0.15 -16.49 -1.20
C LEU A 152 -0.30 -17.95 -1.66
N ARG A 153 0.33 -18.91 -0.97
CA ARG A 153 0.15 -20.35 -1.25
C ARG A 153 -1.21 -20.91 -0.80
N LYS A 154 -1.94 -20.18 0.06
CA LYS A 154 -3.20 -20.63 0.68
C LYS A 154 -4.45 -19.98 0.08
N ILE A 155 -4.28 -18.99 -0.79
CA ILE A 155 -5.37 -18.24 -1.42
C ILE A 155 -5.54 -18.61 -2.89
#